data_AF-A0A4Y8C1D8-F1
#
_entry.id   AF-A0A4Y8C1D8-F1
#
_cell.length_a   1.000
_cell.length_b   1.000
_cell.length_c   1.000
_cell.angle_alpha   90.00
_cell.angle_beta   90.00
_cell.angle_gamma   90.00
#
_symmetry.space_group_name_H-M   'P 1'
#
loop_
_entity.id
_entity.type
_entity.pdbx_description
1 polymer ?
#
loop_
_entity_poly.entity_id
_entity_poly.type
_entity_poly.pdbx_seq_one_letter_code
_entity_poly.pdbx_strand_id
1 'polypeptide(L)' 'AKIDEVNFVKEVSTKKNYSHKQGVWNASFQKFNDAKRSEKKVAVIDYGVKTNILNELVEVGFEVEVYPYNV' A
#
# COMPACT_ATOMS: atom_id res chain seq x y z
N ALA A 1 24.31 -0.34 -15.77
CA ALA A 1 24.39 0.00 -14.34
C ALA A 1 24.08 -1.25 -13.55
N LYS A 2 24.83 -1.53 -12.48
CA LYS A 2 24.48 -2.60 -11.54
C LYS A 2 23.29 -2.16 -10.68
N ILE A 3 22.60 -3.14 -10.10
CA ILE A 3 21.36 -2.89 -9.35
C ILE A 3 21.60 -2.04 -8.09
N ASP A 4 22.80 -2.09 -7.53
CA ASP A 4 23.25 -1.40 -6.32
C ASP A 4 23.77 0.02 -6.57
N GLU A 5 24.03 0.39 -7.82
CA GLU A 5 24.50 1.72 -8.20
C GLU A 5 23.37 2.74 -8.40
N VAL A 6 22.12 2.24 -8.50
CA VAL A 6 20.94 3.06 -8.80
C VAL A 6 19.93 2.91 -7.67
N ASN A 7 19.48 4.05 -7.13
CA ASN A 7 18.39 4.05 -6.16
C ASN A 7 17.04 3.82 -6.86
N PHE A 8 16.71 2.55 -7.12
CA PHE A 8 15.44 2.18 -7.73
C PHE A 8 14.22 2.47 -6.84
N VAL A 9 14.41 2.52 -5.51
CA VAL A 9 13.35 2.89 -4.57
C VAL A 9 12.81 4.29 -4.90
N LYS A 10 13.70 5.25 -5.22
CA LYS A 10 13.29 6.59 -5.66
C LYS A 10 12.44 6.57 -6.92
N GLU A 11 12.73 5.67 -7.84
CA GLU A 11 12.00 5.54 -9.10
C GLU A 11 10.59 4.99 -8.87
N VAL A 12 10.48 3.90 -8.07
CA VAL A 12 9.22 3.16 -7.89
C VAL A 12 8.32 3.68 -6.77
N SER A 13 8.86 4.40 -5.80
CA SER A 13 8.08 4.99 -4.71
C SER A 13 7.03 5.95 -5.24
N THR A 14 5.87 5.99 -4.56
CA THR A 14 4.88 7.04 -4.71
C THR A 14 5.49 8.44 -4.57
N LYS A 15 4.94 9.41 -5.30
CA LYS A 15 5.37 10.82 -5.27
C LYS A 15 4.54 11.67 -4.31
N LYS A 16 3.37 11.17 -3.89
CA LYS A 16 2.44 11.85 -2.98
C LYS A 16 1.84 10.83 -2.02
N ASN A 17 1.47 11.31 -0.84
CA ASN A 17 0.76 10.48 0.13
C ASN A 17 -0.61 10.08 -0.44
N TYR A 18 -1.06 8.87 -0.13
CA TYR A 18 -2.40 8.45 -0.48
C TYR A 18 -2.96 7.43 0.53
N SER A 19 -4.28 7.42 0.67
CA SER A 19 -4.98 6.42 1.45
C SER A 19 -5.30 5.20 0.58
N HIS A 20 -4.86 4.02 1.03
CA HIS A 20 -5.21 2.75 0.39
C HIS A 20 -6.48 2.19 1.02
N LYS A 21 -7.52 1.95 0.21
CA LYS A 21 -8.88 1.62 0.70
C LYS A 21 -9.43 0.30 0.17
N GLN A 22 -8.61 -0.48 -0.54
CA GLN A 22 -9.02 -1.77 -1.09
C GLN A 22 -8.50 -2.88 -0.19
N GLY A 23 -9.38 -3.81 0.18
CA GLY A 23 -9.05 -5.08 0.84
C GLY A 23 -8.70 -6.16 -0.19
N VAL A 24 -8.77 -7.43 0.21
CA VAL A 24 -8.40 -8.56 -0.66
C VAL A 24 -9.39 -8.77 -1.80
N TRP A 25 -8.95 -9.44 -2.86
CA TRP A 25 -9.83 -9.85 -3.96
C TRP A 25 -10.86 -10.87 -3.47
N ASN A 26 -12.13 -10.62 -3.80
CA ASN A 26 -13.24 -11.50 -3.48
C ASN A 26 -13.77 -12.17 -4.75
N ALA A 27 -13.42 -13.45 -4.92
CA ALA A 27 -13.81 -14.22 -6.10
C ALA A 27 -15.34 -14.41 -6.21
N SER A 28 -16.08 -14.42 -5.10
CA SER A 28 -17.53 -14.59 -5.12
C SER A 28 -18.24 -13.38 -5.72
N PHE A 29 -17.71 -12.17 -5.47
CA PHE A 29 -18.28 -10.91 -5.96
C PHE A 29 -17.53 -10.31 -7.16
N GLN A 30 -16.44 -10.96 -7.59
CA GLN A 30 -15.57 -10.49 -8.68
C GLN A 30 -15.10 -9.04 -8.49
N LYS A 31 -14.77 -8.68 -7.24
CA LYS A 31 -14.29 -7.34 -6.88
C LYS A 31 -13.39 -7.40 -5.65
N PHE A 32 -12.62 -6.34 -5.40
CA PHE A 32 -11.92 -6.16 -4.14
C PHE A 32 -12.91 -5.81 -3.03
N ASN A 33 -12.63 -6.27 -1.80
CA ASN A 33 -13.38 -5.84 -0.64
C ASN A 33 -13.13 -4.34 -0.37
N ASP A 34 -14.14 -3.65 0.15
CA ASP A 34 -14.02 -2.24 0.53
C ASP A 34 -13.45 -2.12 1.95
N ALA A 35 -12.68 -1.07 2.20
CA ALA A 35 -12.18 -0.75 3.55
C ALA A 35 -13.33 -0.60 4.55
N LYS A 36 -13.17 -1.22 5.71
CA LYS A 36 -14.06 -1.06 6.86
C LYS A 36 -13.60 0.14 7.69
N ARG A 37 -14.52 0.77 8.42
CA ARG A 37 -14.17 1.82 9.38
C ARG A 37 -13.23 1.24 10.44
N SER A 38 -12.11 1.89 10.66
CA SER A 38 -11.11 1.51 11.66
C SER A 38 -10.82 2.65 12.61
N GLU A 39 -10.47 2.31 13.85
CA GLU A 39 -9.90 3.24 14.83
C GLU A 39 -8.36 3.17 14.85
N LYS A 40 -7.77 2.27 14.05
CA LYS A 40 -6.33 2.02 13.99
C LYS A 40 -5.80 2.38 12.62
N LYS A 41 -4.79 3.26 12.58
CA LYS A 41 -4.15 3.73 11.36
C LYS A 41 -2.71 3.24 11.27
N VAL A 42 -2.31 2.80 10.08
CA VAL A 42 -0.95 2.34 9.76
C VAL A 42 -0.35 3.24 8.69
N ALA A 43 0.82 3.80 8.97
CA ALA A 43 1.63 4.50 8.00
C ALA A 43 2.57 3.51 7.29
N VAL A 44 2.50 3.46 5.96
CA VAL A 44 3.36 2.62 5.12
C VAL A 44 4.35 3.51 4.39
N ILE A 45 5.64 3.22 4.54
CA ILE A 45 6.69 3.88 3.76
C ILE A 45 6.94 3.06 2.49
N ASP A 46 6.72 3.68 1.33
CA ASP A 46 6.71 2.99 0.05
C ASP A 46 8.11 2.82 -0.55
N TYR A 47 8.65 1.61 -0.42
CA TYR A 47 9.92 1.21 -1.04
C TYR A 47 9.69 0.38 -2.33
N GLY A 48 8.52 0.53 -2.96
CA GLY A 48 8.02 -0.38 -4.00
C GLY A 48 7.06 -1.42 -3.41
N VAL A 49 6.20 -1.00 -2.49
CA VAL A 49 5.25 -1.89 -1.82
C VAL A 49 4.26 -2.47 -2.84
N LYS A 50 3.99 -3.77 -2.72
CA LYS A 50 3.02 -4.45 -3.58
C LYS A 50 1.60 -4.20 -3.08
N THR A 51 0.67 -3.96 -3.98
CA THR A 51 -0.75 -3.72 -3.67
C THR A 51 -1.36 -4.81 -2.78
N ASN A 52 -0.99 -6.08 -2.96
CA ASN A 52 -1.55 -7.15 -2.12
C ASN A 52 -1.16 -7.00 -0.64
N ILE A 53 0.02 -6.47 -0.31
CA ILE A 53 0.40 -6.20 1.08
C ILE A 53 -0.55 -5.17 1.69
N LEU A 54 -0.87 -4.11 0.93
CA LEU A 54 -1.80 -3.08 1.36
C LEU A 54 -3.23 -3.62 1.50
N ASN A 55 -3.63 -4.52 0.59
CA ASN A 55 -4.93 -5.18 0.62
C ASN A 55 -5.12 -6.02 1.90
N GLU A 56 -4.12 -6.82 2.29
CA GLU A 56 -4.18 -7.61 3.52
C GLU A 56 -4.29 -6.71 4.76
N LEU A 57 -3.56 -5.58 4.79
CA LEU A 57 -3.64 -4.62 5.90
C LEU A 57 -5.04 -4.00 6.04
N VAL A 58 -5.67 -3.64 4.92
CA VAL A 58 -7.04 -3.14 4.93
C VAL A 58 -8.03 -4.24 5.32
N GLU A 59 -7.83 -5.48 4.88
CA GLU A 59 -8.72 -6.60 5.17
C GLU A 59 -8.76 -6.96 6.67
N VAL A 60 -7.60 -6.92 7.34
CA VAL A 60 -7.54 -7.10 8.80
C VAL A 60 -8.09 -5.89 9.58
N GLY A 61 -8.46 -4.81 8.87
CA GLY A 61 -9.19 -3.67 9.42
C GLY A 61 -8.31 -2.49 9.80
N PHE A 62 -7.17 -2.25 9.15
CA PHE A 62 -6.42 -1.00 9.33
C PHE A 62 -6.85 0.07 8.32
N GLU A 63 -6.85 1.32 8.75
CA GLU A 63 -6.75 2.45 7.82
C GLU A 63 -5.29 2.58 7.37
N VAL A 64 -5.04 2.52 6.07
CA VAL A 64 -3.68 2.53 5.52
C VAL A 64 -3.42 3.85 4.80
N GLU A 65 -2.36 4.53 5.20
CA GLU A 65 -1.82 5.72 4.52
C GLU A 65 -0.41 5.41 4.03
N VAL A 66 -0.17 5.61 2.73
CA VAL A 66 1.10 5.32 2.07
C VAL A 66 1.85 6.61 1.83
N TYR A 67 3.14 6.62 2.14
CA TYR A 67 4.04 7.77 2.09
C TYR A 67 5.23 7.48 1.17
N PRO A 68 5.78 8.49 0.46
CA PRO A 68 7.04 8.34 -0.26
C PRO A 68 8.19 7.79 0.60
N TYR A 69 9.16 7.11 -0.04
CA TYR A 69 10.32 6.50 0.62
C TYR A 69 11.18 7.44 1.48
N ASN A 70 11.08 8.74 1.22
CA ASN A 70 11.92 9.80 1.80
C ASN A 70 11.12 10.81 2.66
N VAL A 71 9.91 10.42 3.09
CA VAL A 71 9.12 11.17 4.08
C VAL A 71 9.80 11.15 5.43
#